data_AF-A0A1B3MPJ5-F1
#
_entry.id   AF-A0A1B3MPJ5-F1
#
_cell.length_a   1.000
_cell.length_b   1.000
_cell.length_c   1.000
_cell.angle_alpha   90.00
_cell.angle_beta   90.00
_cell.angle_gamma   90.00
#
_symmetry.space_group_name_H-M   'P 1'
#
loop_
_entity.id
_entity.type
_entity.pdbx_description
1 polymer ?
#
loop_
_entity_poly.entity_id
_entity_poly.type
_entity_poly.pdbx_seq_one_letter_code
_entity_poly.pdbx_strand_id
1 'polypeptide(L)' 'MARSFDAVIIAQYQRISHYGLAGFGTAASYAKTLGLKDDNKKLREATKEIYGNDQYGTKLAETSVNIDAKE' A
#
# COMPACT_ATOMS: atom_id res chain seq x y z
N MET A 1 -5.38 8.41 23.90
CA MET A 1 -6.26 9.11 22.91
C MET A 1 -5.54 9.34 21.57
N ALA A 2 -4.37 9.99 21.52
CA ALA A 2 -3.66 10.22 20.24
C ALA A 2 -3.15 8.93 19.55
N ARG A 3 -2.56 7.97 20.28
CA ARG A 3 -2.01 6.72 19.68
C ARG A 3 -3.04 5.79 19.02
N SER A 4 -4.24 5.70 19.60
CA SER A 4 -5.35 4.95 19.00
C SER A 4 -5.84 5.57 17.69
N PHE A 5 -5.68 6.87 17.51
CA PHE A 5 -6.02 7.55 16.26
C PHE A 5 -4.97 7.28 15.17
N ASP A 6 -3.69 7.26 15.53
CA ASP A 6 -2.59 6.90 14.61
C ASP A 6 -2.76 5.46 14.08
N ALA A 7 -3.09 4.50 14.95
CA ALA A 7 -3.37 3.12 14.55
C ALA A 7 -4.54 3.03 13.54
N VAL A 8 -5.61 3.80 13.76
CA VAL A 8 -6.76 3.86 12.83
C VAL A 8 -6.34 4.48 11.50
N ILE A 9 -5.56 5.56 11.50
CA ILE A 9 -5.06 6.21 10.28
C ILE A 9 -4.20 5.24 9.48
N ILE A 10 -3.25 4.55 10.13
CA ILE A 10 -2.38 3.59 9.47
C ILE A 10 -3.19 2.45 8.87
N ALA A 11 -4.17 1.91 9.59
CA ALA A 11 -5.05 0.87 9.07
C ALA A 11 -5.90 1.35 7.87
N GLN A 12 -6.42 2.58 7.92
CA GLN A 12 -7.13 3.19 6.78
C GLN A 12 -6.22 3.39 5.57
N TYR A 13 -4.99 3.85 5.80
CA TYR A 13 -3.98 4.01 4.77
C TYR A 13 -3.66 2.68 4.08
N GLN A 14 -3.41 1.62 4.84
CA GLN A 14 -3.13 0.28 4.30
C GLN A 14 -4.32 -0.29 3.51
N ARG A 15 -5.57 -0.03 3.93
CA ARG A 15 -6.78 -0.39 3.14
C ARG A 15 -6.76 0.24 1.75
N ILE A 16 -6.44 1.53 1.66
CA ILE A 16 -6.37 2.26 0.39
C ILE A 16 -5.21 1.73 -0.46
N SER A 17 -4.05 1.46 0.14
CA SER A 17 -2.91 0.85 -0.54
C SER A 17 -3.27 -0.51 -1.13
N HIS A 18 -3.92 -1.40 -0.38
CA HIS A 18 -4.39 -2.69 -0.89
C HIS A 18 -5.39 -2.56 -2.04
N TYR A 19 -6.33 -1.61 -1.95
CA TYR A 19 -7.24 -1.31 -3.05
C TYR A 19 -6.48 -0.87 -4.31
N GLY A 20 -5.47 -0.02 -4.14
CA GLY A 20 -4.56 0.39 -5.22
C GLY A 20 -3.80 -0.79 -5.83
N LEU A 21 -3.19 -1.65 -5.00
CA LEU A 21 -2.47 -2.84 -5.49
C LEU A 21 -3.37 -3.76 -6.32
N ALA A 22 -4.59 -4.02 -5.86
CA ALA A 22 -5.55 -4.85 -6.59
C ALA A 22 -5.98 -4.19 -7.92
N GLY A 23 -6.28 -2.89 -7.90
CA GLY A 23 -6.71 -2.14 -9.08
C GLY A 23 -5.62 -2.00 -10.13
N PHE A 24 -4.47 -1.41 -9.75
CA PHE A 24 -3.35 -1.18 -10.65
C PHE A 24 -2.70 -2.50 -11.11
N GLY A 25 -2.64 -3.52 -10.25
CA GLY A 25 -2.13 -4.85 -10.62
C GLY A 25 -3.00 -5.53 -11.68
N THR A 26 -4.33 -5.45 -11.54
CA THR A 26 -5.28 -5.96 -12.55
C THR A 26 -5.15 -5.20 -13.86
N ALA A 27 -5.14 -3.87 -13.80
CA ALA A 27 -4.98 -3.02 -14.98
C ALA A 27 -3.65 -3.28 -15.71
N ALA A 28 -2.55 -3.45 -14.98
CA ALA A 28 -1.26 -3.80 -15.55
C ALA A 28 -1.31 -5.14 -16.31
N SER A 29 -2.02 -6.12 -15.75
CA SER A 29 -2.21 -7.43 -16.39
C SER A 29 -3.01 -7.31 -17.70
N TYR A 30 -4.07 -6.51 -17.73
CA TYR A 30 -4.81 -6.23 -18.97
C TYR A 30 -3.96 -5.49 -20.02
N ALA A 31 -3.21 -4.45 -19.61
CA ALA A 31 -2.32 -3.74 -20.51
C ALA A 31 -1.27 -4.68 -21.16
N LYS A 32 -0.76 -5.64 -20.38
CA LYS A 32 0.15 -6.68 -20.90
C LYS A 32 -0.53 -7.55 -21.96
N THR A 33 -1.74 -8.05 -21.67
CA THR A 33 -2.51 -8.91 -22.60
C THR A 33 -2.87 -8.18 -23.90
N LEU A 34 -3.16 -6.88 -23.83
CA LEU A 34 -3.49 -6.04 -24.99
C LEU A 34 -2.25 -5.54 -25.76
N GLY A 35 -1.03 -5.83 -25.30
CA GLY A 35 0.21 -5.37 -25.94
C GLY A 35 0.54 -3.89 -25.70
N LEU A 36 -0.12 -3.22 -24.76
CA LEU A 36 0.09 -1.82 -24.40
C LEU A 36 1.33 -1.69 -23.48
N LYS A 37 2.52 -1.73 -24.07
CA LYS A 37 3.80 -1.83 -23.33
C LYS A 37 4.06 -0.65 -22.38
N ASP A 38 3.82 0.57 -22.82
CA ASP A 38 4.09 1.77 -22.02
C ASP A 38 3.13 1.89 -20.83
N ASP A 39 1.85 1.56 -21.05
CA ASP A 39 0.86 1.54 -19.97
C ASP A 39 1.17 0.44 -18.97
N ASN A 40 1.53 -0.75 -19.44
CA ASN A 40 1.96 -1.84 -18.56
C ASN A 40 3.15 -1.41 -17.68
N LYS A 41 4.15 -0.73 -18.25
CA LYS A 41 5.30 -0.23 -17.50
C LYS A 41 4.87 0.76 -16.41
N LYS A 42 4.10 1.79 -16.77
CA LYS A 42 3.62 2.82 -15.82
C LYS A 42 2.77 2.22 -14.71
N LEU A 43 1.85 1.32 -15.04
CA LEU A 43 0.98 0.66 -14.07
C LEU A 43 1.77 -0.23 -13.10
N ARG A 44 2.82 -0.92 -13.59
CA ARG A 44 3.71 -1.72 -12.73
C ARG A 44 4.59 -0.84 -11.84
N GLU A 45 5.08 0.29 -12.33
CA GLU A 45 5.81 1.27 -11.53
C GLU A 45 4.93 1.81 -10.41
N ALA A 46 3.71 2.26 -10.72
CA ALA A 46 2.74 2.70 -9.72
C ALA A 46 2.41 1.60 -8.69
N THR A 47 2.19 0.36 -9.15
CA THR A 47 1.94 -0.79 -8.25
C THR A 47 3.12 -1.00 -7.30
N LYS A 48 4.36 -0.88 -7.78
CA LYS A 48 5.57 -1.03 -6.98
C LYS A 48 5.71 0.09 -5.93
N GLU A 49 5.40 1.32 -6.29
CA GLU A 49 5.39 2.45 -5.36
C GLU A 49 4.35 2.26 -4.25
N ILE A 50 3.12 1.87 -4.60
CA ILE A 50 2.05 1.59 -3.63
C ILE A 50 2.48 0.45 -2.69
N TYR A 51 3.15 -0.58 -3.20
CA TYR A 51 3.66 -1.66 -2.38
C TYR A 51 4.71 -1.18 -1.37
N GLY A 52 5.67 -0.36 -1.81
CA GLY A 52 6.68 0.22 -0.91
C GLY A 52 6.06 1.10 0.19
N ASN A 53 5.04 1.86 -0.18
CA ASN A 53 4.23 2.67 0.72
C ASN A 53 3.49 1.83 1.77
N ASP A 54 2.87 0.73 1.36
CA ASP A 54 2.22 -0.21 2.28
C ASP A 54 3.20 -0.88 3.26
N GLN A 55 4.40 -1.24 2.78
CA GLN A 55 5.48 -1.75 3.64
C GLN A 55 5.93 -0.70 4.67
N TYR A 56 5.98 0.57 4.28
CA TYR A 56 6.26 1.66 5.21
C TYR A 56 5.15 1.81 6.25
N GLY A 57 3.87 1.73 5.84
CA GLY A 57 2.72 1.69 6.75
C GLY A 57 2.80 0.54 7.77
N THR A 58 3.25 -0.64 7.33
CA THR A 58 3.48 -1.80 8.21
C THR A 58 4.53 -1.49 9.28
N LYS A 59 5.67 -0.91 8.89
CA LYS A 59 6.73 -0.52 9.86
C LYS A 59 6.23 0.51 10.86
N LEU A 60 5.41 1.47 10.42
CA LEU A 60 4.80 2.44 11.32
C LEU A 60 3.85 1.76 12.31
N ALA A 61 3.01 0.83 11.84
CA ALA A 61 2.12 0.06 12.71
C ALA A 61 2.90 -0.75 13.77
N GLU A 62 3.93 -1.47 13.36
CA GLU A 62 4.78 -2.27 14.27
C GLU A 62 5.50 -1.39 15.31
N THR A 63 6.00 -0.23 14.88
CA THR A 63 6.64 0.72 15.80
C THR A 63 5.62 1.31 16.79
N SER A 64 4.39 1.56 16.34
CA SER A 64 3.30 2.04 17.20
C SER A 64 2.99 1.02 18.31
N VAL A 65 2.85 -0.26 17.93
CA VAL A 65 2.56 -1.37 18.85
C VAL A 65 3.71 -1.65 19.82
N ASN A 66 4.97 -1.56 19.35
CA ASN A 66 6.14 -1.79 20.21
C ASN A 66 6.33 -0.72 21.29
N ILE A 67 5.82 0.50 21.08
CA ILE A 67 5.81 1.53 22.10
C ILE A 67 4.71 1.25 23.14
N ASP A 68 3.58 0.68 22.71
CA ASP A 68 2.47 0.31 23.60
C ASP A 68 2.75 -0.94 24.44
N ALA A 69 3.63 -1.86 24.01
CA ALA A 69 3.99 -3.08 24.76
C ALA A 69 4.92 -2.85 25.97
N LYS A 70 5.37 -1.62 26.22
CA LYS A 70 6.27 -1.24 27.33
C LYS A 70 5.59 -0.52 28.49
N GLU A 71 4.27 -0.32 28.44
CA GLU A 71 3.44 0.16 29.56
C GLU A 71 2.46 -0.93 30.01
#